data_AF-E4T6V2-F1
#
_entry.id   AF-E4T6V2-F1
#
_cell.length_a   1.000
_cell.length_b   1.000
_cell.length_c   1.000
_cell.angle_alpha   90.00
_cell.angle_beta   90.00
_cell.angle_gamma   90.00
#
_symmetry.space_group_name_H-M   'P 1'
#
loop_
_entity.id
_entity.type
_entity.pdbx_description
1 polymer ?
#
loop_
_entity_poly.entity_id
_entity_poly.type
_entity_poly.pdbx_seq_one_letter_code
_entity_poly.pdbx_strand_id
1 'polypeptide(L)'
;MVQSPTLQTNINVRKIYKYTPTYHLAYSSKKMLAMISEFIRLIHKYHMPQIMRNGIRIVTQNSNWLTFIVAAALLFFVQCKDNDSRQNAYFQNPLQNPADGPAAGNQDGNYPIPAEAGLEDVSNPTQIIGTGTPESVTEETFIKAVAKGGIITFNGGNKPFTLKLTKTAKIYNDASQYVVIDGGGLVTISGCGKVRILYMNTCDENMHWTTSHCQNQEFPQLTVQNITFADGNSSSETEFDGGGAIWVRGGRLKIVNCRFFNNVCATKGADVGGGAVRVFSQYNNLSVYVVNTTFGGASGYGNIGSNGGAISSIGVSWTFINCLLSYNMAIGNGGNPAQAGTSGGGSGGAIYNDGNTMTLSVLGSRIEHNSVNAFGSSIFFVSNDHTGSIKIDQSLIQLNTGGSWYPVYPSISMHADTKISVSNSIIK
;
A
#
# COMPACT_ATOMS: atom_id res chain seq x y z
N MET A 1 15.72 33.92 -49.64
CA MET A 1 14.65 34.82 -50.12
C MET A 1 13.34 34.23 -49.62
N VAL A 2 12.55 34.77 -48.68
CA VAL A 2 12.51 36.09 -48.02
C VAL A 2 11.93 35.91 -46.60
N GLN A 3 12.63 36.54 -45.65
CA GLN A 3 12.31 37.14 -44.34
C GLN A 3 11.18 36.65 -43.42
N SER A 4 11.61 36.40 -42.18
CA SER A 4 10.91 36.50 -40.90
C SER A 4 10.41 37.92 -40.60
N PRO A 5 9.44 38.08 -39.67
CA PRO A 5 9.32 39.27 -38.85
C PRO A 5 9.82 39.01 -37.43
N THR A 6 10.84 39.78 -37.06
CA THR A 6 11.34 40.03 -35.72
C THR A 6 10.34 40.86 -34.91
N LEU A 7 10.09 40.47 -33.66
CA LEU A 7 9.57 41.35 -32.62
C LEU A 7 10.60 41.42 -31.50
N GLN A 8 11.34 42.54 -31.49
CA GLN A 8 12.18 42.98 -30.39
C GLN A 8 11.30 43.62 -29.32
N THR A 9 11.41 43.15 -28.08
CA THR A 9 11.12 43.97 -26.91
C THR A 9 12.30 43.88 -25.95
N ASN A 10 13.04 45.00 -25.88
CA ASN A 10 14.08 45.27 -24.91
C ASN A 10 13.48 45.34 -23.50
N ILE A 11 13.93 44.50 -22.57
CA ILE A 11 13.81 44.79 -21.13
C ILE A 11 15.14 44.50 -20.43
N ASN A 12 15.58 45.54 -19.70
CA ASN A 12 16.82 45.69 -18.97
C ASN A 12 17.10 44.58 -17.95
N VAL A 13 18.34 44.09 -17.94
CA VAL A 13 18.92 43.26 -16.89
C VAL A 13 19.32 44.15 -15.71
N ARG A 14 18.57 44.11 -14.61
CA ARG A 14 19.06 44.51 -13.27
C ARG A 14 18.50 43.60 -12.17
N LYS A 15 19.43 42.88 -11.53
CA LYS A 15 19.48 42.38 -10.14
C LYS A 15 18.16 41.96 -9.47
N ILE A 16 18.01 40.66 -9.20
CA ILE A 16 17.12 40.14 -8.15
C ILE A 16 17.96 39.36 -7.14
N TYR A 17 17.93 39.85 -5.89
CA TYR A 17 18.58 39.29 -4.72
C TYR A 17 17.80 38.09 -4.17
N LYS A 18 18.54 37.15 -3.60
CA LYS A 18 18.09 36.01 -2.79
C LYS A 18 17.13 36.46 -1.69
N TYR A 19 16.00 35.76 -1.53
CA TYR A 19 15.16 35.83 -0.33
C TYR A 19 15.03 34.42 0.27
N THR A 20 15.61 34.24 1.45
CA THR A 20 15.41 33.09 2.35
C THR A 20 14.81 33.68 3.64
N PRO A 21 13.63 33.26 4.11
CA PRO A 21 13.10 33.78 5.37
C PRO A 21 13.63 32.98 6.56
N THR A 22 14.50 33.61 7.35
CA THR A 22 14.79 33.23 8.74
C THR A 22 13.74 33.84 9.66
N TYR A 23 12.94 33.02 10.34
CA TYR A 23 12.04 33.46 11.40
C TYR A 23 12.85 33.72 12.69
N HIS A 24 13.11 34.98 13.02
CA HIS A 24 13.53 35.38 14.36
C HIS A 24 12.30 35.84 15.16
N LEU A 25 11.81 34.98 16.06
CA LEU A 25 10.88 35.38 17.13
C LEU A 25 11.69 35.99 18.28
N ALA A 26 11.81 37.31 18.32
CA ALA A 26 12.33 38.02 19.50
C ALA A 26 11.21 38.15 20.54
N TYR A 27 11.18 37.26 21.54
CA TYR A 27 10.36 37.41 22.73
C TYR A 27 11.00 38.43 23.70
N SER A 28 10.33 39.53 23.98
CA SER A 28 10.77 40.53 24.97
C SER A 28 10.74 39.94 26.39
N SER A 29 11.89 40.00 27.08
CA SER A 29 12.10 39.53 28.46
C SER A 29 11.07 40.05 29.49
N LYS A 30 10.43 41.18 29.20
CA LYS A 30 9.37 41.75 30.06
C LYS A 30 8.07 40.94 30.07
N LYS A 31 7.70 40.30 28.95
CA LYS A 31 6.48 39.47 28.89
C LYS A 31 6.64 38.14 29.64
N MET A 32 7.86 37.58 29.64
CA MET A 32 8.17 36.34 30.34
C MET A 32 8.14 36.51 31.86
N LEU A 33 8.66 37.63 32.37
CA LEU A 33 8.62 37.98 33.80
C LEU A 33 7.19 38.16 34.33
N ALA A 34 6.30 38.78 33.54
CA ALA A 34 4.90 38.96 33.92
C ALA A 34 4.15 37.61 34.04
N MET A 35 4.45 36.67 33.15
CA MET A 35 3.82 35.35 33.12
C MET A 35 4.27 34.47 34.31
N ILE A 36 5.56 34.56 34.69
CA ILE A 36 6.11 33.86 35.86
C ILE A 36 5.50 34.41 37.17
N SER A 37 5.30 35.72 37.27
CA SER A 37 4.66 36.35 38.43
C SER A 37 3.23 35.84 38.63
N GLU A 38 2.46 35.68 37.55
CA GLU A 38 1.06 35.22 37.62
C GLU A 38 0.99 33.74 38.03
N PHE A 39 1.92 32.91 37.54
CA PHE A 39 2.00 31.49 37.88
C PHE A 39 2.34 31.24 39.36
N ILE A 40 3.26 32.02 39.95
CA ILE A 40 3.59 31.96 41.38
C ILE A 40 2.38 32.39 42.24
N ARG A 41 1.59 33.34 41.75
CA ARG A 41 0.38 33.81 42.43
C ARG A 41 -0.72 32.74 42.46
N LEU A 42 -0.84 31.96 41.39
CA LEU A 42 -1.76 30.83 41.28
C LEU A 42 -1.38 29.67 42.20
N ILE A 43 -0.08 29.36 42.34
CA ILE A 43 0.39 28.30 43.26
C ILE A 43 0.09 28.62 44.73
N HIS A 44 0.18 29.89 45.14
CA HIS A 44 -0.19 30.29 46.50
C HIS A 44 -1.70 30.25 46.78
N LYS A 45 -2.53 30.35 45.72
CA LYS A 45 -3.99 30.45 45.84
C LYS A 45 -4.69 29.10 45.99
N TYR A 46 -4.07 28.00 45.55
CA TYR A 46 -4.66 26.66 45.57
C TYR A 46 -3.83 25.72 46.47
N HIS A 47 -4.36 25.46 47.66
CA HIS A 47 -3.73 24.72 48.76
C HIS A 47 -3.07 23.38 48.38
N MET A 48 -1.78 23.22 48.74
CA MET A 48 -1.11 21.93 48.94
C MET A 48 -1.03 21.56 50.44
N PRO A 49 -1.06 20.27 50.82
CA PRO A 49 -1.07 19.79 52.21
C PRO A 49 0.21 20.09 53.01
N GLN A 50 0.09 20.10 54.35
CA GLN A 50 1.12 20.51 55.33
C GLN A 50 2.46 19.73 55.33
N ILE A 51 2.64 18.69 54.51
CA ILE A 51 3.88 17.90 54.48
C ILE A 51 5.06 18.70 53.84
N MET A 52 4.79 19.81 53.15
CA MET A 52 5.82 20.72 52.61
C MET A 52 6.17 21.92 53.52
N ARG A 53 5.78 21.94 54.80
CA ARG A 53 6.22 23.03 55.71
C ARG A 53 7.59 22.77 56.35
N ASN A 54 8.06 21.53 56.41
CA ASN A 54 9.36 21.21 57.02
C ASN A 54 10.53 21.10 56.02
N GLY A 55 10.25 21.07 54.71
CA GLY A 55 11.29 21.11 53.66
C GLY A 55 11.75 22.53 53.30
N ILE A 56 10.93 23.55 53.59
CA ILE A 56 11.20 24.96 53.26
C ILE A 56 11.70 25.68 54.52
N ARG A 57 12.75 25.16 55.14
CA ARG A 57 13.57 25.94 56.09
C ARG A 57 15.07 25.63 56.02
N ILE A 58 15.47 24.77 55.08
CA ILE A 58 16.88 24.44 54.80
C ILE A 58 17.14 24.61 53.29
N VAL A 59 16.68 25.69 52.66
CA VAL A 59 17.09 26.01 51.28
C VAL A 59 17.11 27.53 51.06
N THR A 60 17.83 28.27 51.89
CA THR A 60 18.15 29.70 51.65
C THR A 60 19.64 29.97 51.54
N GLN A 61 20.46 28.94 51.32
CA GLN A 61 21.88 29.09 51.00
C GLN A 61 22.30 28.00 50.01
N ASN A 62 21.97 28.16 48.74
CA ASN A 62 22.80 27.68 47.62
C ASN A 62 22.18 28.11 46.29
N SER A 63 22.94 28.89 45.52
CA SER A 63 22.58 29.49 44.23
C SER A 63 22.42 28.50 43.06
N ASN A 64 22.27 27.19 43.33
CA ASN A 64 22.24 26.14 42.30
C ASN A 64 20.87 25.47 42.11
N TRP A 65 19.84 25.86 42.86
CA TRP A 65 18.49 25.27 42.74
C TRP A 65 17.66 25.88 41.60
N LEU A 66 17.90 27.15 41.24
CA LEU A 66 17.27 27.76 40.06
C LEU A 66 17.69 27.03 38.78
N THR A 67 18.93 26.56 38.73
CA THR A 67 19.50 25.80 37.60
C THR A 67 18.87 24.42 37.48
N PHE A 68 18.53 23.77 38.60
CA PHE A 68 17.83 22.48 38.61
C PHE A 68 16.35 22.59 38.21
N ILE A 69 15.65 23.66 38.62
CA ILE A 69 14.25 23.87 38.24
C ILE A 69 14.13 24.30 36.77
N VAL A 70 15.07 25.11 36.27
CA VAL A 70 15.14 25.46 34.84
C VAL A 70 15.54 24.27 33.98
N ALA A 71 16.46 23.41 34.45
CA ALA A 71 16.82 22.16 33.76
C ALA A 71 15.68 21.14 33.75
N ALA A 72 14.93 21.00 34.85
CA ALA A 72 13.75 20.14 34.92
C ALA A 72 12.59 20.67 34.04
N ALA A 73 12.38 21.99 34.00
CA ALA A 73 11.40 22.59 33.09
C ALA A 73 11.81 22.44 31.61
N LEU A 74 13.10 22.57 31.28
CA LEU A 74 13.62 22.27 29.94
C LEU A 74 13.47 20.79 29.57
N LEU A 75 13.61 19.86 30.52
CA LEU A 75 13.33 18.44 30.30
C LEU A 75 11.83 18.15 30.10
N PHE A 76 10.94 18.84 30.81
CA PHE A 76 9.49 18.72 30.60
C PHE A 76 9.01 19.38 29.29
N PHE A 77 9.68 20.44 28.81
CA PHE A 77 9.37 21.06 27.51
C PHE A 77 10.01 20.35 26.31
N VAL A 78 11.03 19.50 26.52
CA VAL A 78 11.56 18.59 25.47
C VAL A 78 10.65 17.37 25.28
N GLN A 79 9.77 17.06 26.24
CA GLN A 79 8.85 15.92 26.21
C GLN A 79 7.40 16.27 25.85
N CYS A 80 7.16 17.49 25.37
CA CYS A 80 6.02 17.83 24.52
C CYS A 80 6.53 18.25 23.15
N LYS A 81 7.25 17.33 22.50
CA LYS A 81 7.45 17.38 21.06
C LYS A 81 6.23 16.70 20.45
N ASP A 82 5.49 17.43 19.62
CA ASP A 82 4.31 16.97 18.90
C ASP A 82 4.51 15.53 18.39
N ASN A 83 3.83 14.58 19.02
CA ASN A 83 3.86 13.16 18.65
C ASN A 83 2.90 12.88 17.47
N ASP A 84 2.65 13.88 16.62
CA ASP A 84 1.78 13.81 15.44
C ASP A 84 2.53 14.17 14.16
N SER A 85 3.84 13.90 14.10
CA SER A 85 4.51 13.73 12.81
C SER A 85 4.34 12.29 12.37
N ARG A 86 3.18 11.94 11.79
CA ARG A 86 3.12 10.80 10.87
C ARG A 86 4.11 11.13 9.76
N GLN A 87 5.31 10.56 9.84
CA GLN A 87 6.30 10.76 8.79
C GLN A 87 5.75 10.12 7.52
N ASN A 88 5.51 10.94 6.51
CA ASN A 88 5.08 10.44 5.23
C ASN A 88 6.30 9.86 4.50
N ALA A 89 6.15 8.67 3.92
CA ALA A 89 7.14 8.11 3.03
C ALA A 89 7.23 8.96 1.75
N TYR A 90 8.45 9.40 1.42
CA TYR A 90 8.76 9.97 0.12
C TYR A 90 9.64 8.97 -0.61
N PHE A 91 9.27 8.55 -1.81
CA PHE A 91 10.08 7.62 -2.57
C PHE A 91 10.14 7.98 -4.06
N GLN A 92 11.28 7.69 -4.67
CA GLN A 92 11.50 7.85 -6.10
C GLN A 92 10.74 6.75 -6.83
N ASN A 93 9.92 7.11 -7.82
CA ASN A 93 9.18 6.14 -8.64
C ASN A 93 9.98 5.81 -9.92
N PRO A 94 10.82 4.74 -9.94
CA PRO A 94 11.52 4.32 -11.14
C PRO A 94 10.59 3.84 -12.27
N LEU A 95 9.32 3.55 -11.96
CA LEU A 95 8.29 3.10 -12.90
C LEU A 95 7.31 4.23 -13.27
N GLN A 96 7.67 5.49 -13.05
CA GLN A 96 6.85 6.64 -13.44
C GLN A 96 6.80 6.80 -14.97
N ASN A 97 7.94 6.56 -15.64
CA ASN A 97 8.11 6.69 -17.09
C ASN A 97 8.80 5.42 -17.63
N PRO A 98 8.15 4.25 -17.55
CA PRO A 98 8.77 3.00 -17.98
C PRO A 98 8.96 3.00 -19.50
N ALA A 99 9.92 2.21 -19.97
CA ALA A 99 10.12 2.01 -21.41
C ALA A 99 8.99 1.18 -22.07
N ASP A 100 8.26 0.41 -21.27
CA ASP A 100 7.23 -0.52 -21.68
C ASP A 100 5.96 -0.41 -20.83
N GLY A 101 4.79 -0.49 -21.47
CA GLY A 101 3.48 -0.54 -20.81
C GLY A 101 3.13 0.69 -19.95
N PRO A 102 2.01 0.62 -19.22
CA PRO A 102 1.57 1.68 -18.32
C PRO A 102 2.56 1.94 -17.17
N ALA A 103 2.58 3.18 -16.67
CA ALA A 103 3.32 3.57 -15.46
C ALA A 103 2.74 2.91 -14.20
N ALA A 104 3.53 2.85 -13.14
CA ALA A 104 3.07 2.45 -11.81
C ALA A 104 2.35 3.59 -11.10
N GLY A 105 1.15 3.30 -10.58
CA GLY A 105 0.34 4.20 -9.78
C GLY A 105 -0.54 5.17 -10.59
N ASN A 106 -1.36 5.91 -9.86
CA ASN A 106 -2.07 7.07 -10.39
C ASN A 106 -1.09 8.23 -10.52
N GLN A 107 -0.77 8.64 -11.75
CA GLN A 107 0.19 9.73 -12.01
C GLN A 107 -0.30 11.10 -11.48
N ASP A 108 -1.61 11.27 -11.31
CA ASP A 108 -2.22 12.46 -10.72
C ASP A 108 -2.37 12.35 -9.18
N GLY A 109 -2.03 11.20 -8.60
CA GLY A 109 -2.19 10.90 -7.19
C GLY A 109 -1.05 11.47 -6.35
N ASN A 110 -1.40 12.18 -5.27
CA ASN A 110 -0.45 12.77 -4.34
C ASN A 110 -0.85 12.56 -2.87
N TYR A 111 -1.69 11.56 -2.60
CA TYR A 111 -2.16 11.28 -1.25
C TYR A 111 -0.97 10.88 -0.36
N PRO A 112 -0.87 11.42 0.88
CA PRO A 112 0.24 11.12 1.77
C PRO A 112 0.37 9.62 2.06
N ILE A 113 1.58 9.09 1.95
CA ILE A 113 1.87 7.68 2.20
C ILE A 113 2.42 7.54 3.62
N PRO A 114 1.77 6.79 4.53
CA PRO A 114 2.33 6.50 5.85
C PRO A 114 3.68 5.77 5.76
N ALA A 115 4.61 6.03 6.69
CA ALA A 115 5.93 5.41 6.71
C ALA A 115 5.88 3.87 6.62
N GLU A 116 4.95 3.22 7.34
CA GLU A 116 4.78 1.76 7.34
C GLU A 116 4.34 1.18 5.99
N ALA A 117 3.73 2.02 5.14
CA ALA A 117 3.28 1.66 3.80
C ALA A 117 4.34 1.94 2.72
N GLY A 118 5.49 2.53 3.08
CA GLY A 118 6.59 2.84 2.18
C GLY A 118 7.42 1.62 1.74
N LEU A 119 8.40 1.89 0.87
CA LEU A 119 9.42 0.93 0.44
C LEU A 119 10.25 0.43 1.62
N GLU A 120 10.70 -0.83 1.54
CA GLU A 120 11.74 -1.35 2.41
C GLU A 120 13.12 -0.87 1.95
N ASP A 121 14.05 -0.73 2.91
CA ASP A 121 15.45 -0.43 2.61
C ASP A 121 16.14 -1.66 2.03
N VAL A 122 16.70 -1.50 0.82
CA VAL A 122 17.42 -2.55 0.09
C VAL A 122 18.88 -2.20 -0.16
N SER A 123 19.42 -1.21 0.55
CA SER A 123 20.83 -0.78 0.43
C SER A 123 21.83 -1.88 0.81
N ASN A 124 21.41 -2.85 1.62
CA ASN A 124 22.21 -3.99 2.06
C ASN A 124 21.49 -5.32 1.74
N PRO A 125 21.44 -5.72 0.46
CA PRO A 125 20.72 -6.93 0.07
C PRO A 125 21.40 -8.19 0.62
N THR A 126 20.60 -9.11 1.14
CA THR A 126 21.09 -10.43 1.57
C THR A 126 21.31 -11.38 0.39
N GLN A 127 20.63 -11.11 -0.72
CA GLN A 127 20.70 -11.90 -1.95
C GLN A 127 20.65 -10.96 -3.17
N ILE A 128 21.57 -11.18 -4.11
CA ILE A 128 21.63 -10.47 -5.39
C ILE A 128 21.54 -11.53 -6.49
N ILE A 129 20.54 -11.42 -7.36
CA ILE A 129 20.31 -12.34 -8.46
C ILE A 129 20.95 -11.79 -9.73
N GLY A 130 21.88 -12.54 -10.33
CA GLY A 130 22.60 -12.14 -11.54
C GLY A 130 23.96 -11.47 -11.27
N THR A 131 24.71 -11.23 -12.35
CA THR A 131 26.11 -10.78 -12.34
C THR A 131 26.36 -9.58 -13.26
N GLY A 132 25.31 -8.94 -13.78
CA GLY A 132 25.41 -7.72 -14.59
C GLY A 132 24.78 -7.81 -15.99
N THR A 133 24.19 -8.96 -16.35
CA THR A 133 23.48 -9.12 -17.64
C THR A 133 22.12 -9.79 -17.45
N PRO A 134 21.13 -9.56 -18.33
CA PRO A 134 19.82 -10.19 -18.20
C PRO A 134 19.89 -11.72 -18.17
N GLU A 135 20.79 -12.33 -18.94
CA GLU A 135 20.96 -13.78 -19.06
C GLU A 135 21.51 -14.41 -17.77
N SER A 136 22.21 -13.63 -16.95
CA SER A 136 22.73 -14.08 -15.66
C SER A 136 21.64 -14.19 -14.58
N VAL A 137 20.48 -13.56 -14.79
CA VAL A 137 19.32 -13.63 -13.90
C VAL A 137 18.47 -14.83 -14.31
N THR A 138 18.59 -15.92 -13.56
CA THR A 138 17.95 -17.20 -13.92
C THR A 138 16.75 -17.51 -13.04
N GLU A 139 15.79 -18.27 -13.58
CA GLU A 139 14.64 -18.79 -12.80
C GLU A 139 15.10 -19.56 -11.56
N GLU A 140 16.12 -20.42 -11.71
CA GLU A 140 16.61 -21.25 -10.62
C GLU A 140 17.15 -20.43 -9.44
N THR A 141 17.96 -19.39 -9.75
CA THR A 141 18.54 -18.53 -8.71
C THR A 141 17.47 -17.69 -8.03
N PHE A 142 16.50 -17.18 -8.79
CA PHE A 142 15.35 -16.47 -8.25
C PHE A 142 14.50 -17.35 -7.31
N ILE A 143 14.08 -18.54 -7.76
CA ILE A 143 13.25 -19.45 -6.94
C ILE A 143 13.98 -19.83 -5.65
N LYS A 144 15.28 -20.16 -5.72
CA LYS A 144 16.09 -20.47 -4.54
C LYS A 144 16.16 -19.29 -3.58
N ALA A 145 16.29 -18.08 -4.11
CA ALA A 145 16.35 -16.88 -3.28
C ALA A 145 15.02 -16.62 -2.57
N VAL A 146 13.89 -16.72 -3.29
CA VAL A 146 12.54 -16.60 -2.71
C VAL A 146 12.31 -17.64 -1.61
N ALA A 147 12.72 -18.89 -1.84
CA ALA A 147 12.59 -19.95 -0.85
C ALA A 147 13.41 -19.68 0.43
N LYS A 148 14.56 -19.02 0.30
CA LYS A 148 15.43 -18.63 1.43
C LYS A 148 14.96 -17.34 2.13
N GLY A 149 14.21 -16.48 1.44
CA GLY A 149 13.76 -15.19 1.96
C GLY A 149 14.89 -14.17 2.17
N GLY A 150 14.64 -13.14 2.96
CA GLY A 150 15.55 -12.01 3.15
C GLY A 150 15.30 -10.90 2.13
N ILE A 151 16.29 -10.03 1.93
CA ILE A 151 16.26 -8.93 0.97
C ILE A 151 16.88 -9.42 -0.35
N ILE A 152 16.07 -9.44 -1.40
CA ILE A 152 16.37 -9.97 -2.74
C ILE A 152 16.34 -8.81 -3.74
N THR A 153 17.46 -8.60 -4.42
CA THR A 153 17.62 -7.60 -5.50
C THR A 153 18.17 -8.25 -6.76
N PHE A 154 18.15 -7.54 -7.89
CA PHE A 154 18.58 -8.06 -9.19
C PHE A 154 19.74 -7.25 -9.77
N ASN A 155 20.70 -7.95 -10.36
CA ASN A 155 21.82 -7.41 -11.12
C ASN A 155 21.79 -7.96 -12.55
N GLY A 156 20.78 -7.54 -13.31
CA GLY A 156 20.60 -7.89 -14.72
C GLY A 156 21.13 -6.85 -15.71
N GLY A 157 21.92 -5.88 -15.24
CA GLY A 157 22.35 -4.72 -16.03
C GLY A 157 21.42 -3.51 -15.87
N ASN A 158 21.57 -2.51 -16.74
CA ASN A 158 20.94 -1.19 -16.61
C ASN A 158 19.70 -0.97 -17.49
N LYS A 159 19.23 -2.00 -18.19
CA LYS A 159 18.05 -1.93 -19.07
C LYS A 159 16.95 -2.84 -18.53
N PRO A 160 15.66 -2.51 -18.76
CA PRO A 160 14.57 -3.40 -18.40
C PRO A 160 14.71 -4.77 -19.06
N PHE A 161 14.36 -5.83 -18.32
CA PHE A 161 14.40 -7.21 -18.81
C PHE A 161 13.32 -8.07 -18.15
N THR A 162 13.01 -9.21 -18.79
CA THR A 162 11.98 -10.15 -18.32
C THR A 162 12.60 -11.46 -17.84
N LEU A 163 12.40 -11.77 -16.57
CA LEU A 163 12.62 -13.09 -15.99
C LEU A 163 11.39 -13.96 -16.24
N LYS A 164 11.55 -15.03 -17.01
CA LYS A 164 10.46 -15.97 -17.34
C LYS A 164 10.48 -17.14 -16.37
N LEU A 165 9.32 -17.48 -15.83
CA LEU A 165 9.14 -18.62 -14.94
C LEU A 165 8.37 -19.75 -15.63
N THR A 166 8.81 -20.96 -15.33
CA THR A 166 8.13 -22.21 -15.63
C THR A 166 7.57 -22.87 -14.36
N LYS A 167 7.93 -22.36 -13.17
CA LYS A 167 7.45 -22.83 -11.86
C LYS A 167 7.16 -21.66 -10.92
N THR A 168 6.15 -21.84 -10.07
CA THR A 168 5.83 -20.90 -8.99
C THR A 168 6.96 -20.81 -7.98
N ALA A 169 7.41 -19.59 -7.66
CA ALA A 169 8.35 -19.34 -6.57
C ALA A 169 7.58 -19.32 -5.24
N LYS A 170 8.01 -20.16 -4.30
CA LYS A 170 7.30 -20.38 -3.04
C LYS A 170 8.12 -19.87 -1.85
N ILE A 171 7.45 -19.14 -0.96
CA ILE A 171 8.03 -18.66 0.30
C ILE A 171 7.85 -19.75 1.36
N TYR A 172 8.94 -20.15 2.02
CA TYR A 172 8.90 -21.05 3.18
C TYR A 172 8.72 -20.26 4.46
N ASN A 173 7.82 -20.72 5.32
CA ASN A 173 7.35 -19.94 6.48
C ASN A 173 8.40 -19.82 7.60
N ASP A 174 9.40 -20.70 7.60
CA ASP A 174 10.47 -20.79 8.61
C ASP A 174 11.85 -20.33 8.09
N ALA A 175 11.95 -19.93 6.82
CA ALA A 175 13.23 -19.58 6.20
C ALA A 175 13.72 -18.18 6.57
N SER A 176 12.83 -17.19 6.59
CA SER A 176 13.11 -15.82 6.98
C SER A 176 11.85 -15.12 7.46
N GLN A 177 12.01 -14.22 8.43
CA GLN A 177 10.91 -13.35 8.88
C GLN A 177 10.50 -12.35 7.80
N TYR A 178 11.48 -11.82 7.05
CA TYR A 178 11.25 -10.81 6.02
C TYR A 178 11.60 -11.37 4.65
N VAL A 179 10.75 -11.13 3.66
CA VAL A 179 10.96 -11.46 2.26
C VAL A 179 10.69 -10.19 1.45
N VAL A 180 11.75 -9.48 1.08
CA VAL A 180 11.67 -8.26 0.27
C VAL A 180 12.18 -8.57 -1.12
N ILE A 181 11.35 -8.38 -2.14
CA ILE A 181 11.72 -8.56 -3.55
C ILE A 181 11.66 -7.18 -4.21
N ASP A 182 12.83 -6.61 -4.51
CA ASP A 182 12.95 -5.31 -5.17
C ASP A 182 13.47 -5.47 -6.60
N GLY A 183 12.65 -5.10 -7.59
CA GLY A 183 12.98 -5.18 -9.01
C GLY A 183 13.75 -3.98 -9.57
N GLY A 184 14.03 -2.95 -8.77
CA GLY A 184 14.73 -1.72 -9.14
C GLY A 184 14.05 -0.89 -10.24
N GLY A 185 12.80 -1.22 -10.60
CA GLY A 185 12.09 -0.69 -11.75
C GLY A 185 12.55 -1.25 -13.11
N LEU A 186 13.42 -2.26 -13.12
CA LEU A 186 13.96 -2.86 -14.35
C LEU A 186 13.44 -4.28 -14.60
N VAL A 187 12.91 -4.94 -13.58
CA VAL A 187 12.54 -6.35 -13.67
C VAL A 187 11.05 -6.53 -13.95
N THR A 188 10.77 -7.32 -14.97
CA THR A 188 9.47 -7.98 -15.15
C THR A 188 9.63 -9.46 -14.83
N ILE A 189 8.82 -9.99 -13.92
CA ILE A 189 8.70 -11.44 -13.69
C ILE A 189 7.45 -11.91 -14.42
N SER A 190 7.60 -12.83 -15.36
CA SER A 190 6.51 -13.34 -16.18
C SER A 190 6.23 -14.83 -15.92
N GLY A 191 4.98 -15.17 -15.62
CA GLY A 191 4.50 -16.55 -15.55
C GLY A 191 4.27 -17.18 -16.92
N CYS A 192 4.54 -16.44 -18.01
CA CYS A 192 4.40 -16.87 -19.41
C CYS A 192 3.02 -17.42 -19.78
N GLY A 193 1.97 -16.99 -19.08
CA GLY A 193 0.60 -17.48 -19.21
C GLY A 193 0.39 -18.90 -18.69
N LYS A 194 1.36 -19.46 -17.95
CA LYS A 194 1.38 -20.90 -17.58
C LYS A 194 1.38 -21.16 -16.09
N VAL A 195 2.00 -20.30 -15.28
CA VAL A 195 2.15 -20.53 -13.84
C VAL A 195 1.85 -19.29 -13.03
N ARG A 196 1.40 -19.50 -11.79
CA ARG A 196 1.42 -18.46 -10.77
C ARG A 196 2.87 -18.06 -10.46
N ILE A 197 3.11 -16.80 -10.12
CA ILE A 197 4.48 -16.29 -9.93
C ILE A 197 4.93 -16.51 -8.48
N LEU A 198 4.19 -15.98 -7.50
CA LEU A 198 4.51 -16.05 -6.07
C LEU A 198 3.42 -16.75 -5.27
N TYR A 199 3.84 -17.53 -4.29
CA TYR A 199 2.96 -18.21 -3.35
C TYR A 199 3.52 -18.16 -1.93
N MET A 200 2.70 -17.68 -0.99
CA MET A 200 2.97 -17.66 0.44
C MET A 200 1.75 -18.19 1.19
N ASN A 201 1.91 -19.25 1.98
CA ASN A 201 0.81 -19.82 2.75
C ASN A 201 1.31 -20.37 4.08
N THR A 202 1.02 -19.66 5.17
CA THR A 202 1.36 -20.13 6.53
C THR A 202 0.59 -21.39 6.93
N CYS A 203 -0.51 -21.70 6.26
CA CYS A 203 -1.37 -22.86 6.51
C CYS A 203 -1.04 -24.07 5.62
N ASP A 204 -0.06 -23.96 4.71
CA ASP A 204 0.39 -25.09 3.89
C ASP A 204 1.53 -25.82 4.59
N GLU A 205 1.30 -27.08 4.96
CA GLU A 205 2.29 -27.91 5.64
C GLU A 205 3.55 -28.10 4.78
N ASN A 206 3.43 -28.10 3.45
CA ASN A 206 4.59 -28.21 2.55
C ASN A 206 5.49 -26.98 2.61
N MET A 207 4.95 -25.83 3.05
CA MET A 207 5.70 -24.58 3.31
C MET A 207 6.14 -24.47 4.77
N HIS A 208 5.95 -25.54 5.55
CA HIS A 208 6.24 -25.72 6.96
C HIS A 208 5.33 -24.91 7.88
N TRP A 209 4.72 -25.57 8.87
CA TRP A 209 4.02 -24.87 9.93
C TRP A 209 4.99 -24.43 11.02
N THR A 210 4.91 -23.16 11.39
CA THR A 210 5.72 -22.55 12.46
C THR A 210 4.96 -22.41 13.78
N THR A 211 3.63 -22.54 13.76
CA THR A 211 2.74 -22.43 14.93
C THR A 211 1.48 -23.27 14.73
N SER A 212 0.69 -23.50 15.79
CA SER A 212 -0.63 -24.13 15.73
C SER A 212 -1.76 -23.23 15.17
N HIS A 213 -1.49 -21.93 14.94
CA HIS A 213 -2.47 -20.94 14.51
C HIS A 213 -2.06 -20.31 13.18
N CYS A 214 -1.98 -21.12 12.13
CA CYS A 214 -1.48 -20.71 10.81
C CYS A 214 -2.12 -19.43 10.24
N GLN A 215 -3.42 -19.27 10.42
CA GLN A 215 -4.20 -18.15 9.90
C GLN A 215 -3.91 -16.80 10.59
N ASN A 216 -3.17 -16.78 11.71
CA ASN A 216 -2.85 -15.52 12.40
C ASN A 216 -1.40 -15.54 12.90
N GLN A 217 -0.47 -15.46 11.96
CA GLN A 217 0.97 -15.42 12.25
C GLN A 217 1.58 -14.12 11.72
N GLU A 218 2.50 -13.54 12.48
CA GLU A 218 3.17 -12.30 12.11
C GLU A 218 4.12 -12.47 10.91
N PHE A 219 4.77 -13.63 10.82
CA PHE A 219 5.75 -13.96 9.79
C PHE A 219 5.28 -15.15 8.94
N PRO A 220 5.75 -15.24 7.68
CA PRO A 220 6.65 -14.30 6.99
C PRO A 220 5.96 -12.99 6.58
N GLN A 221 6.75 -11.92 6.45
CA GLN A 221 6.30 -10.64 5.91
C GLN A 221 6.88 -10.46 4.49
N LEU A 222 6.00 -10.51 3.50
CA LEU A 222 6.33 -10.35 2.08
C LEU A 222 6.13 -8.90 1.65
N THR A 223 7.19 -8.25 1.19
CA THR A 223 7.14 -6.99 0.44
C THR A 223 7.60 -7.23 -1.00
N VAL A 224 6.76 -6.86 -1.97
CA VAL A 224 7.18 -6.75 -3.37
C VAL A 224 7.22 -5.28 -3.74
N GLN A 225 8.32 -4.85 -4.36
CA GLN A 225 8.50 -3.45 -4.70
C GLN A 225 9.27 -3.19 -6.00
N ASN A 226 8.96 -2.05 -6.63
CA ASN A 226 9.65 -1.58 -7.85
C ASN A 226 9.73 -2.65 -8.94
N ILE A 227 8.67 -3.44 -9.12
CA ILE A 227 8.70 -4.65 -9.96
C ILE A 227 7.41 -4.82 -10.75
N THR A 228 7.53 -5.46 -11.92
CA THR A 228 6.39 -5.80 -12.78
C THR A 228 6.11 -7.29 -12.72
N PHE A 229 4.85 -7.66 -12.53
CA PHE A 229 4.35 -9.03 -12.60
C PHE A 229 3.44 -9.16 -13.82
N ALA A 230 3.80 -10.04 -14.75
CA ALA A 230 3.09 -10.20 -16.00
C ALA A 230 2.72 -11.66 -16.29
N ASP A 231 1.62 -11.86 -17.01
CA ASP A 231 1.23 -13.16 -17.57
C ASP A 231 1.25 -14.31 -16.53
N GLY A 232 0.97 -14.01 -15.26
CA GLY A 232 0.78 -15.01 -14.23
C GLY A 232 -0.52 -15.77 -14.48
N ASN A 233 -0.52 -17.09 -14.28
CA ASN A 233 -1.70 -17.91 -14.52
C ASN A 233 -1.90 -18.96 -13.42
N SER A 234 -2.99 -18.85 -12.67
CA SER A 234 -3.40 -19.82 -11.65
C SER A 234 -4.64 -20.63 -12.03
N SER A 235 -5.07 -20.63 -13.30
CA SER A 235 -6.29 -21.33 -13.74
C SER A 235 -6.23 -22.86 -13.58
N SER A 236 -5.04 -23.44 -13.45
CA SER A 236 -4.83 -24.87 -13.21
C SER A 236 -4.74 -25.25 -11.73
N GLU A 237 -4.75 -24.27 -10.83
CA GLU A 237 -4.67 -24.51 -9.38
C GLU A 237 -6.07 -24.88 -8.85
N THR A 238 -6.16 -25.98 -8.09
CA THR A 238 -7.46 -26.54 -7.65
C THR A 238 -7.70 -26.43 -6.14
N GLU A 239 -6.64 -26.28 -5.34
CA GLU A 239 -6.75 -26.19 -3.87
C GLU A 239 -6.57 -24.75 -3.39
N PHE A 240 -5.53 -24.07 -3.86
CA PHE A 240 -5.25 -22.67 -3.57
C PHE A 240 -5.41 -21.84 -4.85
N ASP A 241 -6.66 -21.76 -5.31
CA ASP A 241 -7.03 -21.06 -6.53
C ASP A 241 -6.96 -19.53 -6.40
N GLY A 242 -7.03 -18.85 -7.55
CA GLY A 242 -6.97 -17.38 -7.62
C GLY A 242 -5.55 -16.82 -7.59
N GLY A 243 -5.41 -15.49 -7.64
CA GLY A 243 -4.11 -14.81 -7.57
C GLY A 243 -3.15 -15.21 -8.68
N GLY A 244 -3.45 -14.85 -9.93
CA GLY A 244 -2.66 -15.30 -11.09
C GLY A 244 -1.18 -14.92 -11.00
N ALA A 245 -0.85 -13.75 -10.44
CA ALA A 245 0.53 -13.40 -10.09
C ALA A 245 0.90 -13.86 -8.68
N ILE A 246 0.12 -13.47 -7.67
CA ILE A 246 0.48 -13.62 -6.25
C ILE A 246 -0.71 -14.19 -5.47
N TRP A 247 -0.43 -15.24 -4.71
CA TRP A 247 -1.38 -15.80 -3.74
C TRP A 247 -0.77 -15.77 -2.34
N VAL A 248 -1.51 -15.24 -1.36
CA VAL A 248 -1.06 -15.09 0.03
C VAL A 248 -2.11 -15.56 1.03
N ARG A 249 -1.69 -16.31 2.05
CA ARG A 249 -2.44 -16.55 3.29
C ARG A 249 -1.53 -16.50 4.50
N GLY A 250 -1.97 -15.82 5.55
CA GLY A 250 -1.17 -15.62 6.76
C GLY A 250 -0.10 -14.54 6.58
N GLY A 251 0.73 -14.38 7.60
CA GLY A 251 1.85 -13.45 7.57
C GLY A 251 1.39 -12.01 7.29
N ARG A 252 2.21 -11.28 6.53
CA ARG A 252 1.83 -9.98 5.96
C ARG A 252 2.23 -9.84 4.50
N LEU A 253 1.44 -9.07 3.76
CA LEU A 253 1.76 -8.62 2.41
C LEU A 253 1.82 -7.08 2.36
N LYS A 254 2.81 -6.55 1.65
CA LYS A 254 2.89 -5.16 1.23
C LYS A 254 3.33 -5.07 -0.24
N ILE A 255 2.67 -4.21 -1.01
CA ILE A 255 2.91 -4.03 -2.46
C ILE A 255 3.18 -2.55 -2.70
N VAL A 256 4.38 -2.21 -3.17
CA VAL A 256 4.78 -0.80 -3.31
C VAL A 256 5.42 -0.57 -4.67
N ASN A 257 4.87 0.38 -5.43
CA ASN A 257 5.40 0.77 -6.72
C ASN A 257 5.52 -0.40 -7.72
N CYS A 258 4.45 -1.17 -7.86
CA CYS A 258 4.42 -2.36 -8.71
C CYS A 258 3.49 -2.19 -9.91
N ARG A 259 3.61 -3.12 -10.86
CA ARG A 259 2.73 -3.22 -12.04
C ARG A 259 2.26 -4.66 -12.21
N PHE A 260 0.98 -4.87 -12.48
CA PHE A 260 0.36 -6.18 -12.66
C PHE A 260 -0.42 -6.24 -13.97
N PHE A 261 0.09 -7.02 -14.93
CA PHE A 261 -0.43 -7.06 -16.29
C PHE A 261 -0.81 -8.47 -16.75
N ASN A 262 -1.96 -8.60 -17.42
CA ASN A 262 -2.37 -9.83 -18.10
C ASN A 262 -2.34 -11.10 -17.23
N ASN A 263 -2.50 -10.92 -15.92
CA ASN A 263 -2.57 -12.05 -15.01
C ASN A 263 -3.98 -12.63 -15.01
N VAL A 264 -4.06 -13.95 -14.97
CA VAL A 264 -5.31 -14.69 -15.08
C VAL A 264 -5.45 -15.67 -13.92
N CYS A 265 -6.64 -15.74 -13.35
CA CYS A 265 -7.02 -16.86 -12.49
C CYS A 265 -8.22 -17.63 -13.07
N ALA A 266 -8.77 -18.58 -12.32
CA ALA A 266 -9.92 -19.36 -12.78
C ALA A 266 -11.04 -18.44 -13.29
N THR A 267 -11.65 -18.80 -14.42
CA THR A 267 -12.64 -17.96 -15.12
C THR A 267 -14.05 -18.06 -14.53
N LYS A 268 -14.27 -18.99 -13.59
CA LYS A 268 -15.55 -19.27 -12.95
C LYS A 268 -15.35 -19.72 -11.51
N GLY A 269 -16.41 -19.66 -10.71
CA GLY A 269 -16.44 -20.14 -9.33
C GLY A 269 -16.80 -19.02 -8.36
N ALA A 270 -17.69 -19.34 -7.42
CA ALA A 270 -17.92 -18.52 -6.24
C ALA A 270 -16.64 -18.44 -5.40
N ASP A 271 -16.39 -17.28 -4.78
CA ASP A 271 -15.21 -17.03 -3.95
C ASP A 271 -13.84 -17.23 -4.58
N VAL A 272 -13.74 -17.53 -5.88
CA VAL A 272 -12.47 -17.58 -6.62
C VAL A 272 -12.22 -16.24 -7.30
N GLY A 273 -11.02 -15.68 -7.21
CA GLY A 273 -10.78 -14.38 -7.83
C GLY A 273 -9.35 -13.87 -7.76
N GLY A 274 -9.18 -12.58 -8.06
CA GLY A 274 -7.89 -11.93 -8.06
C GLY A 274 -7.11 -12.37 -9.28
N GLY A 275 -7.44 -11.81 -10.45
CA GLY A 275 -6.70 -12.12 -11.68
C GLY A 275 -5.20 -11.91 -11.48
N ALA A 276 -4.80 -10.85 -10.75
CA ALA A 276 -3.43 -10.65 -10.30
C ALA A 276 -3.16 -11.16 -8.88
N VAL A 277 -3.88 -10.66 -7.87
CA VAL A 277 -3.51 -10.89 -6.46
C VAL A 277 -4.68 -11.44 -5.65
N ARG A 278 -4.41 -12.43 -4.80
CA ARG A 278 -5.39 -13.00 -3.88
C ARG A 278 -4.81 -13.14 -2.48
N VAL A 279 -5.56 -12.68 -1.48
CA VAL A 279 -5.08 -12.63 -0.09
C VAL A 279 -6.12 -13.14 0.90
N PHE A 280 -5.64 -13.89 1.89
CA PHE A 280 -6.38 -14.37 3.04
C PHE A 280 -5.63 -14.07 4.34
N SER A 281 -6.38 -13.90 5.44
CA SER A 281 -5.86 -14.05 6.80
C SER A 281 -4.59 -13.24 7.11
N GLN A 282 -4.67 -11.90 7.13
CA GLN A 282 -3.53 -11.07 7.54
C GLN A 282 -3.35 -11.07 9.05
N TYR A 283 -2.09 -11.06 9.52
CA TYR A 283 -1.79 -10.98 10.95
C TYR A 283 -2.56 -9.84 11.63
N ASN A 284 -3.27 -10.17 12.71
CA ASN A 284 -4.13 -9.27 13.49
C ASN A 284 -5.16 -8.50 12.66
N ASN A 285 -5.62 -9.08 11.54
CA ASN A 285 -6.53 -8.44 10.57
C ASN A 285 -6.02 -7.09 10.05
N LEU A 286 -4.70 -6.85 10.15
CA LEU A 286 -4.09 -5.62 9.70
C LEU A 286 -4.19 -5.51 8.17
N SER A 287 -4.29 -4.27 7.69
CA SER A 287 -4.51 -4.02 6.28
C SER A 287 -3.31 -4.41 5.42
N VAL A 288 -3.57 -4.91 4.22
CA VAL A 288 -2.57 -4.96 3.14
C VAL A 288 -2.43 -3.56 2.56
N TYR A 289 -1.21 -3.04 2.56
CA TYR A 289 -0.89 -1.79 1.89
C TYR A 289 -0.54 -2.04 0.42
N VAL A 290 -1.21 -1.31 -0.46
CA VAL A 290 -0.95 -1.28 -1.89
C VAL A 290 -0.72 0.17 -2.27
N VAL A 291 0.51 0.51 -2.63
CA VAL A 291 0.94 1.90 -2.79
C VAL A 291 1.51 2.10 -4.18
N ASN A 292 1.10 3.18 -4.85
CA ASN A 292 1.61 3.60 -6.16
C ASN A 292 1.68 2.45 -7.19
N THR A 293 0.65 1.59 -7.20
CA THR A 293 0.67 0.35 -7.97
C THR A 293 -0.39 0.39 -9.07
N THR A 294 -0.07 -0.18 -10.22
CA THR A 294 -0.99 -0.32 -11.35
C THR A 294 -1.41 -1.76 -11.56
N PHE A 295 -2.72 -1.99 -11.64
CA PHE A 295 -3.32 -3.23 -12.11
C PHE A 295 -3.99 -2.95 -13.45
N GLY A 296 -3.39 -3.44 -14.54
CA GLY A 296 -3.76 -3.12 -15.91
C GLY A 296 -3.27 -1.73 -16.34
N GLY A 297 -4.17 -0.76 -16.53
CA GLY A 297 -3.79 0.62 -16.85
C GLY A 297 -3.92 1.02 -18.33
N ALA A 298 -4.04 0.05 -19.24
CA ALA A 298 -4.40 0.29 -20.63
C ALA A 298 -5.06 -0.94 -21.24
N SER A 299 -5.73 -0.76 -22.37
CA SER A 299 -6.24 -1.88 -23.18
C SER A 299 -5.09 -2.86 -23.51
N GLY A 300 -5.32 -4.15 -23.33
CA GLY A 300 -4.31 -5.20 -23.53
C GLY A 300 -3.36 -5.45 -22.35
N TYR A 301 -3.58 -4.77 -21.21
CA TYR A 301 -2.81 -5.00 -19.97
C TYR A 301 -3.67 -5.53 -18.81
N GLY A 302 -4.99 -5.63 -19.02
CA GLY A 302 -5.97 -6.01 -18.00
C GLY A 302 -5.76 -7.38 -17.38
N ASN A 303 -6.05 -7.51 -16.09
CA ASN A 303 -6.07 -8.80 -15.40
C ASN A 303 -7.49 -9.40 -15.45
N ILE A 304 -7.59 -10.73 -15.43
CA ILE A 304 -8.85 -11.45 -15.63
C ILE A 304 -9.04 -12.51 -14.54
N GLY A 305 -10.22 -12.55 -13.92
CA GLY A 305 -10.58 -13.60 -12.96
C GLY A 305 -12.08 -13.87 -12.92
N SER A 306 -12.48 -14.92 -12.20
CA SER A 306 -13.90 -15.19 -11.91
C SER A 306 -14.52 -14.01 -11.16
N ASN A 307 -13.87 -13.60 -10.07
CA ASN A 307 -14.12 -12.37 -9.32
C ASN A 307 -12.84 -11.54 -9.22
N GLY A 308 -12.96 -10.25 -8.92
CA GLY A 308 -11.79 -9.42 -8.60
C GLY A 308 -10.79 -9.41 -9.74
N GLY A 309 -11.13 -8.81 -10.88
CA GLY A 309 -10.28 -8.88 -12.08
C GLY A 309 -8.83 -8.49 -11.78
N ALA A 310 -8.61 -7.46 -10.97
CA ALA A 310 -7.30 -7.15 -10.41
C ALA A 310 -7.02 -7.98 -9.16
N ILE A 311 -7.78 -7.76 -8.09
CA ILE A 311 -7.49 -8.31 -6.76
C ILE A 311 -8.72 -8.92 -6.10
N SER A 312 -8.50 -9.95 -5.29
CA SER A 312 -9.53 -10.52 -4.43
C SER A 312 -9.03 -10.82 -3.02
N SER A 313 -9.95 -10.91 -2.07
CA SER A 313 -9.66 -11.43 -0.74
C SER A 313 -10.88 -11.97 -0.01
N ILE A 314 -10.63 -12.81 0.99
CA ILE A 314 -11.60 -13.21 2.00
C ILE A 314 -11.06 -12.87 3.40
N GLY A 315 -11.79 -12.05 4.15
CA GLY A 315 -11.46 -11.65 5.53
C GLY A 315 -10.23 -10.76 5.64
N VAL A 316 -9.98 -9.89 4.66
CA VAL A 316 -8.79 -9.02 4.62
C VAL A 316 -9.21 -7.57 4.43
N SER A 317 -8.57 -6.68 5.18
CA SER A 317 -8.67 -5.23 4.98
C SER A 317 -7.64 -4.74 3.96
N TRP A 318 -8.01 -3.79 3.10
CA TRP A 318 -7.12 -3.22 2.09
C TRP A 318 -6.98 -1.71 2.23
N THR A 319 -5.77 -1.21 1.96
CA THR A 319 -5.50 0.22 1.84
C THR A 319 -4.73 0.49 0.56
N PHE A 320 -5.43 1.05 -0.43
CA PHE A 320 -4.87 1.50 -1.70
C PHE A 320 -4.52 2.99 -1.61
N ILE A 321 -3.29 3.34 -1.97
CA ILE A 321 -2.78 4.72 -1.93
C ILE A 321 -2.13 5.05 -3.27
N ASN A 322 -2.62 6.07 -3.97
CA ASN A 322 -2.13 6.51 -5.28
C ASN A 322 -2.06 5.39 -6.33
N CYS A 323 -3.05 4.50 -6.37
CA CYS A 323 -3.07 3.35 -7.27
C CYS A 323 -3.90 3.59 -8.53
N LEU A 324 -3.61 2.85 -9.59
CA LEU A 324 -4.43 2.78 -10.80
C LEU A 324 -4.94 1.34 -10.99
N LEU A 325 -6.25 1.15 -11.01
CA LEU A 325 -6.88 -0.14 -11.30
C LEU A 325 -7.74 0.04 -12.54
N SER A 326 -7.26 -0.44 -13.69
CA SER A 326 -7.94 -0.20 -14.95
C SER A 326 -7.86 -1.32 -15.96
N TYR A 327 -8.91 -1.48 -16.77
CA TYR A 327 -9.04 -2.52 -17.79
C TYR A 327 -9.09 -3.96 -17.26
N ASN A 328 -9.39 -4.16 -15.97
CA ASN A 328 -9.52 -5.48 -15.38
C ASN A 328 -10.93 -6.06 -15.60
N MET A 329 -11.04 -7.39 -15.65
CA MET A 329 -12.28 -8.08 -15.97
C MET A 329 -12.62 -9.17 -14.96
N ALA A 330 -13.82 -9.10 -14.38
CA ALA A 330 -14.43 -10.20 -13.64
C ALA A 330 -15.46 -10.92 -14.51
N ILE A 331 -15.10 -12.11 -15.00
CA ILE A 331 -15.83 -12.83 -16.07
C ILE A 331 -16.63 -14.04 -15.58
N GLY A 332 -16.62 -14.34 -14.28
CA GLY A 332 -17.53 -15.33 -13.70
C GLY A 332 -18.99 -14.90 -13.86
N ASN A 333 -19.95 -15.71 -13.41
CA ASN A 333 -21.36 -15.34 -13.52
C ASN A 333 -22.20 -15.94 -12.39
N GLY A 334 -23.15 -15.16 -11.89
CA GLY A 334 -24.15 -15.58 -10.90
C GLY A 334 -23.82 -15.28 -9.44
N GLY A 335 -22.73 -14.55 -9.17
CA GLY A 335 -22.43 -14.03 -7.84
C GLY A 335 -21.91 -15.06 -6.83
N ASN A 336 -21.97 -14.66 -5.56
CA ASN A 336 -21.65 -15.50 -4.41
C ASN A 336 -22.76 -15.36 -3.34
N PRO A 337 -23.50 -16.43 -2.99
CA PRO A 337 -23.48 -17.76 -3.59
C PRO A 337 -23.92 -17.74 -5.07
N ALA A 338 -23.57 -18.79 -5.81
CA ALA A 338 -23.94 -18.92 -7.22
C ALA A 338 -25.47 -19.00 -7.40
N GLN A 339 -26.02 -18.17 -8.28
CA GLN A 339 -27.41 -18.27 -8.74
C GLN A 339 -27.68 -19.61 -9.44
N ALA A 340 -28.93 -20.06 -9.41
CA ALA A 340 -29.35 -21.29 -10.07
C ALA A 340 -28.96 -21.28 -11.57
N GLY A 341 -28.32 -22.36 -12.01
CA GLY A 341 -27.88 -22.52 -13.41
C GLY A 341 -26.59 -21.78 -13.78
N THR A 342 -25.90 -21.16 -12.81
CA THR A 342 -24.63 -20.46 -13.03
C THR A 342 -23.47 -21.14 -12.29
N SER A 343 -22.23 -20.84 -12.71
CA SER A 343 -21.02 -21.36 -12.08
C SER A 343 -20.54 -20.55 -10.87
N GLY A 344 -21.21 -19.45 -10.54
CA GLY A 344 -20.77 -18.48 -9.54
C GLY A 344 -19.68 -17.53 -10.05
N GLY A 345 -19.52 -16.46 -9.29
CA GLY A 345 -18.57 -15.38 -9.51
C GLY A 345 -19.11 -14.24 -10.37
N GLY A 346 -18.20 -13.50 -11.01
CA GLY A 346 -18.55 -12.31 -11.80
C GLY A 346 -18.74 -11.08 -10.94
N SER A 347 -18.03 -10.96 -9.83
CA SER A 347 -18.12 -9.80 -8.94
C SER A 347 -16.80 -9.07 -8.81
N GLY A 348 -16.81 -7.73 -8.73
CA GLY A 348 -15.60 -6.93 -8.51
C GLY A 348 -14.72 -6.84 -9.75
N GLY A 349 -15.08 -6.01 -10.74
CA GLY A 349 -14.29 -5.85 -11.97
C GLY A 349 -12.83 -5.49 -11.69
N ALA A 350 -12.59 -4.60 -10.72
CA ALA A 350 -11.26 -4.36 -10.14
C ALA A 350 -11.09 -5.09 -8.81
N ILE A 351 -11.91 -4.78 -7.80
CA ILE A 351 -11.73 -5.25 -6.42
C ILE A 351 -12.89 -6.17 -6.00
N TYR A 352 -12.56 -7.37 -5.52
CA TYR A 352 -13.48 -8.24 -4.78
C TYR A 352 -13.03 -8.38 -3.33
N ASN A 353 -13.84 -7.92 -2.37
CA ASN A 353 -13.51 -7.94 -0.95
C ASN A 353 -14.68 -8.53 -0.16
N ASP A 354 -14.56 -9.79 0.25
CA ASP A 354 -15.57 -10.52 1.04
C ASP A 354 -15.00 -10.87 2.42
N GLY A 355 -15.85 -11.07 3.44
CA GLY A 355 -15.47 -11.36 4.81
C GLY A 355 -16.46 -10.85 5.85
N ASN A 356 -16.05 -10.90 7.12
CA ASN A 356 -16.83 -10.37 8.24
C ASN A 356 -16.38 -8.94 8.56
N THR A 357 -15.64 -8.75 9.65
CA THR A 357 -15.07 -7.47 10.06
C THR A 357 -13.84 -7.10 9.23
N MET A 358 -13.99 -6.18 8.28
CA MET A 358 -12.89 -5.69 7.43
C MET A 358 -13.13 -4.28 6.90
N THR A 359 -12.08 -3.64 6.40
CA THR A 359 -12.13 -2.27 5.86
C THR A 359 -11.50 -2.17 4.49
N LEU A 360 -12.03 -1.27 3.66
CA LEU A 360 -11.45 -0.91 2.37
C LEU A 360 -11.18 0.59 2.32
N SER A 361 -9.93 0.99 2.13
CA SER A 361 -9.53 2.37 1.90
C SER A 361 -8.99 2.56 0.49
N VAL A 362 -9.52 3.54 -0.24
CA VAL A 362 -9.08 3.95 -1.58
C VAL A 362 -8.73 5.43 -1.55
N LEU A 363 -7.43 5.74 -1.60
CA LEU A 363 -6.88 7.06 -1.29
C LEU A 363 -6.05 7.55 -2.48
N GLY A 364 -6.34 8.73 -3.03
CA GLY A 364 -5.56 9.30 -4.15
C GLY A 364 -5.60 8.46 -5.44
N SER A 365 -6.56 7.55 -5.60
CA SER A 365 -6.49 6.45 -6.56
C SER A 365 -7.49 6.58 -7.71
N ARG A 366 -7.24 5.87 -8.80
CA ARG A 366 -8.13 5.77 -9.97
C ARG A 366 -8.60 4.34 -10.17
N ILE A 367 -9.92 4.15 -10.32
CA ILE A 367 -10.52 2.87 -10.69
C ILE A 367 -11.42 3.09 -11.92
N GLU A 368 -10.96 2.68 -13.09
CA GLU A 368 -11.63 3.01 -14.34
C GLU A 368 -11.55 1.96 -15.43
N HIS A 369 -12.53 1.92 -16.34
CA HIS A 369 -12.54 0.98 -17.47
C HIS A 369 -12.52 -0.51 -17.08
N ASN A 370 -12.90 -0.87 -15.86
CA ASN A 370 -13.04 -2.27 -15.47
C ASN A 370 -14.43 -2.79 -15.88
N SER A 371 -14.55 -4.09 -16.13
CA SER A 371 -15.82 -4.70 -16.53
C SER A 371 -16.19 -5.92 -15.69
N VAL A 372 -17.48 -6.15 -15.53
CA VAL A 372 -17.99 -7.26 -14.74
C VAL A 372 -19.29 -7.83 -15.32
N ASN A 373 -19.56 -9.11 -15.04
CA ASN A 373 -20.81 -9.76 -15.45
C ASN A 373 -21.93 -9.64 -14.40
N ALA A 374 -21.66 -9.82 -13.11
CA ALA A 374 -22.70 -9.91 -12.07
C ALA A 374 -22.79 -8.65 -11.21
N PHE A 375 -21.76 -8.32 -10.42
CA PHE A 375 -21.84 -7.25 -9.41
C PHE A 375 -20.54 -6.44 -9.29
N GLY A 376 -20.60 -5.15 -8.94
CA GLY A 376 -19.38 -4.44 -8.55
C GLY A 376 -18.40 -4.16 -9.68
N SER A 377 -18.72 -3.38 -10.72
CA SER A 377 -17.80 -3.18 -11.86
C SER A 377 -16.51 -2.47 -11.44
N SER A 378 -16.55 -1.61 -10.42
CA SER A 378 -15.34 -1.11 -9.76
C SER A 378 -15.01 -1.93 -8.51
N ILE A 379 -15.95 -2.04 -7.57
CA ILE A 379 -15.74 -2.62 -6.25
C ILE A 379 -16.92 -3.52 -5.92
N PHE A 380 -16.63 -4.73 -5.46
CA PHE A 380 -17.56 -5.57 -4.72
C PHE A 380 -17.04 -5.72 -3.29
N PHE A 381 -17.83 -5.30 -2.31
CA PHE A 381 -17.48 -5.31 -0.89
C PHE A 381 -18.65 -5.87 -0.08
N VAL A 382 -18.47 -7.04 0.55
CA VAL A 382 -19.50 -7.69 1.36
C VAL A 382 -18.93 -7.98 2.74
N SER A 383 -19.44 -7.29 3.75
CA SER A 383 -19.18 -7.58 5.17
C SER A 383 -20.36 -8.36 5.73
N ASN A 384 -20.21 -9.66 5.89
CA ASN A 384 -21.28 -10.59 6.26
C ASN A 384 -21.86 -10.32 7.67
N ASP A 385 -21.08 -9.71 8.56
CA ASP A 385 -21.53 -9.31 9.89
C ASP A 385 -21.97 -7.83 9.95
N HIS A 386 -22.00 -7.14 8.80
CA HIS A 386 -22.39 -5.73 8.65
C HIS A 386 -21.54 -4.75 9.48
N THR A 387 -20.32 -5.14 9.87
CA THR A 387 -19.42 -4.29 10.67
C THR A 387 -18.37 -3.56 9.84
N GLY A 388 -18.15 -4.00 8.61
CA GLY A 388 -17.14 -3.46 7.72
C GLY A 388 -17.44 -2.05 7.21
N SER A 389 -16.41 -1.38 6.68
CA SER A 389 -16.55 -0.02 6.16
C SER A 389 -15.64 0.29 4.98
N ILE A 390 -16.06 1.27 4.18
CA ILE A 390 -15.34 1.76 3.02
C ILE A 390 -14.98 3.24 3.23
N LYS A 391 -13.75 3.61 2.90
CA LYS A 391 -13.30 4.99 2.80
C LYS A 391 -12.76 5.26 1.40
N ILE A 392 -13.27 6.29 0.76
CA ILE A 392 -12.80 6.77 -0.54
C ILE A 392 -12.46 8.25 -0.40
N ASP A 393 -11.20 8.60 -0.61
CA ASP A 393 -10.74 9.99 -0.51
C ASP A 393 -9.82 10.36 -1.67
N GLN A 394 -9.98 11.57 -2.19
CA GLN A 394 -9.18 12.12 -3.30
C GLN A 394 -9.06 11.17 -4.49
N SER A 395 -10.13 10.45 -4.82
CA SER A 395 -10.10 9.35 -5.80
C SER A 395 -11.10 9.57 -6.93
N LEU A 396 -10.84 8.93 -8.07
CA LEU A 396 -11.72 8.96 -9.24
C LEU A 396 -12.13 7.54 -9.61
N ILE A 397 -13.43 7.28 -9.62
CA ILE A 397 -14.04 6.03 -10.05
C ILE A 397 -14.97 6.34 -11.20
N GLN A 398 -14.65 5.86 -12.40
CA GLN A 398 -15.44 6.20 -13.59
C GLN A 398 -15.36 5.14 -14.68
N LEU A 399 -16.34 5.13 -15.59
CA LEU A 399 -16.27 4.35 -16.83
C LEU A 399 -16.09 2.83 -16.60
N ASN A 400 -16.55 2.32 -15.44
CA ASN A 400 -16.59 0.89 -15.16
C ASN A 400 -17.93 0.31 -15.61
N THR A 401 -17.92 -0.76 -16.37
CA THR A 401 -19.09 -1.23 -17.13
C THR A 401 -19.64 -2.56 -16.64
N GLY A 402 -20.95 -2.73 -16.73
CA GLY A 402 -21.63 -3.97 -16.42
C GLY A 402 -21.94 -4.17 -14.95
N GLY A 403 -22.46 -5.36 -14.65
CA GLY A 403 -22.93 -5.76 -13.35
C GLY A 403 -24.09 -4.93 -12.81
N SER A 404 -24.43 -5.27 -11.57
CA SER A 404 -25.51 -4.68 -10.82
C SER A 404 -25.16 -4.70 -9.32
N TRP A 405 -26.17 -4.51 -8.48
CA TRP A 405 -26.09 -4.37 -7.03
C TRP A 405 -25.34 -3.15 -6.50
N TYR A 406 -25.89 -1.94 -6.68
CA TYR A 406 -25.28 -0.65 -6.34
C TYR A 406 -26.21 0.25 -5.51
N PRO A 407 -26.39 -0.02 -4.20
CA PRO A 407 -27.43 0.63 -3.40
C PRO A 407 -27.18 2.12 -3.09
N VAL A 408 -25.91 2.56 -3.14
CA VAL A 408 -25.53 3.94 -2.74
C VAL A 408 -24.77 4.67 -3.84
N TYR A 409 -23.73 4.04 -4.39
CA TYR A 409 -22.88 4.62 -5.43
C TYR A 409 -22.84 3.70 -6.65
N PRO A 410 -22.81 4.25 -7.88
CA PRO A 410 -22.66 3.44 -9.08
C PRO A 410 -21.34 2.65 -9.03
N SER A 411 -21.32 1.51 -9.73
CA SER A 411 -20.20 0.57 -9.82
C SER A 411 -19.68 -0.07 -8.52
N ILE A 412 -20.19 0.33 -7.34
CA ILE A 412 -19.77 -0.18 -6.01
C ILE A 412 -20.87 -1.01 -5.37
N SER A 413 -20.68 -2.34 -5.35
CA SER A 413 -21.60 -3.26 -4.70
C SER A 413 -21.26 -3.50 -3.26
N MET A 414 -22.25 -3.29 -2.39
CA MET A 414 -22.16 -3.49 -0.95
C MET A 414 -23.54 -3.65 -0.33
N HIS A 415 -23.62 -3.99 0.95
CA HIS A 415 -24.90 -3.90 1.67
C HIS A 415 -25.34 -2.44 1.80
N ALA A 416 -26.65 -2.20 1.81
CA ALA A 416 -27.21 -0.85 1.88
C ALA A 416 -26.84 -0.09 3.17
N ASP A 417 -26.54 -0.82 4.24
CA ASP A 417 -26.12 -0.32 5.55
C ASP A 417 -24.60 -0.30 5.73
N THR A 418 -23.82 -0.71 4.72
CA THR A 418 -22.36 -0.60 4.77
C THR A 418 -21.96 0.85 4.94
N LYS A 419 -21.19 1.14 5.99
CA LYS A 419 -20.67 2.49 6.24
C LYS A 419 -19.66 2.85 5.16
N ILE A 420 -20.01 3.83 4.34
CA ILE A 420 -19.12 4.38 3.31
C ILE A 420 -18.90 5.87 3.52
N SER A 421 -17.64 6.29 3.53
CA SER A 421 -17.24 7.70 3.56
C SER A 421 -16.58 8.07 2.24
N VAL A 422 -17.08 9.12 1.59
CA VAL A 422 -16.55 9.63 0.32
C VAL A 422 -16.24 11.11 0.48
N SER A 423 -14.99 11.49 0.25
CA SER A 423 -14.52 12.88 0.33
C SER A 423 -13.63 13.21 -0.86
N ASN A 424 -13.73 14.44 -1.39
CA ASN A 424 -12.89 14.94 -2.48
C ASN A 424 -12.77 13.98 -3.69
N SER A 425 -13.82 13.19 -3.94
CA SER A 425 -13.79 12.08 -4.90
C SER A 425 -14.95 12.18 -5.86
N ILE A 426 -14.75 11.64 -7.06
CA ILE A 426 -15.77 11.57 -8.11
C ILE A 426 -16.07 10.10 -8.38
N ILE A 427 -17.36 9.73 -8.31
CA ILE A 427 -17.85 8.39 -8.61
C ILE A 427 -18.99 8.55 -9.63
N LYS A 428 -18.81 8.06 -10.87
CA LYS A 428 -19.76 8.27 -11.97
C LYS A 428 -19.81 7.16 -13.02
#